data_AF-A0A836RHX7-F1
#
_entry.id   AF-A0A836RHX7-F1
#
_cell.length_a   1.000
_cell.length_b   1.000
_cell.length_c   1.000
_cell.angle_alpha   90.00
_cell.angle_beta   90.00
_cell.angle_gamma   90.00
#
_symmetry.space_group_name_H-M   'P 1'
#
loop_
_entity.id
_entity.type
_entity.pdbx_description
1 polymer ?
#
loop_
_entity_poly.entity_id
_entity_poly.type
_entity_poly.pdbx_seq_one_letter_code
_entity_poly.pdbx_strand_id
1 'polypeptide(L)'
;MPGSSAAGAVDRIIEVFPAEEQTQVRTHLSECLKAVLTQQLLPAATEQGRVAAMEVLVATRAIQAAIREANCHLIPGIISTGRKYGMQTMEQAIRELALNGRIFPEVADETLEELALATTA
;
A
#
# COMPACT_ATOMS: atom_id res chain seq x y z
N MET A 1 -7.38 -7.23 -5.33
CA MET A 1 -6.76 -6.89 -6.64
C MET A 1 -5.30 -6.58 -6.40
N PRO A 2 -4.33 -7.24 -7.07
CA PRO A 2 -2.89 -7.02 -6.85
C PRO A 2 -2.47 -5.55 -7.03
N GLY A 3 -3.35 -4.73 -7.61
CA GLY A 3 -3.14 -3.30 -7.72
C GLY A 3 -3.60 -2.38 -6.59
N SER A 4 -4.23 -2.88 -5.53
CA SER A 4 -4.67 -2.04 -4.41
C SER A 4 -3.57 -1.71 -3.40
N SER A 5 -2.36 -2.28 -3.54
CA SER A 5 -1.21 -1.97 -2.68
C SER A 5 -0.27 -0.94 -3.31
N ALA A 6 0.51 -0.26 -2.48
CA ALA A 6 1.51 0.70 -2.89
C ALA A 6 2.62 0.05 -3.74
N ALA A 7 3.03 -1.18 -3.40
CA ALA A 7 3.97 -1.97 -4.19
C ALA A 7 3.41 -2.28 -5.59
N GLY A 8 2.18 -2.83 -5.64
CA GLY A 8 1.54 -3.15 -6.91
C GLY A 8 1.27 -1.92 -7.76
N ALA A 9 1.00 -0.75 -7.16
CA ALA A 9 0.87 0.52 -7.88
C ALA A 9 2.17 0.94 -8.59
N VAL A 10 3.32 0.74 -7.93
CA VAL A 10 4.63 0.97 -8.55
C VAL A 10 4.84 0.01 -9.71
N ASP A 11 4.59 -1.29 -9.52
CA ASP A 11 4.79 -2.29 -10.57
C ASP A 11 3.89 -2.01 -11.78
N ARG A 12 2.62 -1.65 -11.58
CA ARG A 12 1.71 -1.30 -12.68
C ARG A 12 2.17 -0.08 -13.48
N ILE A 13 2.76 0.93 -12.83
CA ILE A 13 3.29 2.09 -13.56
C ILE A 13 4.42 1.65 -14.52
N ILE A 14 5.25 0.69 -14.09
CA ILE A 14 6.37 0.17 -14.87
C ILE A 14 5.87 -0.74 -16.00
N GLU A 15 4.92 -1.64 -15.70
CA GLU A 15 4.39 -2.64 -16.64
C GLU A 15 3.62 -2.06 -17.84
N VAL A 16 3.20 -0.79 -17.78
CA VAL A 16 2.59 -0.08 -18.92
C VAL A 16 3.59 0.12 -20.06
N PHE A 17 4.89 0.09 -19.79
CA PHE A 17 5.94 0.29 -20.78
C PHE A 17 6.41 -1.04 -21.39
N PRO A 18 6.90 -1.02 -22.64
CA PRO A 18 7.56 -2.17 -23.28
C PRO A 18 8.70 -2.72 -22.41
N ALA A 19 8.94 -4.03 -22.46
CA ALA A 19 9.88 -4.72 -21.57
C ALA A 19 11.30 -4.14 -21.63
N GLU A 20 11.74 -3.71 -22.81
CA GLU A 20 13.02 -3.07 -23.06
C GLU A 20 13.17 -1.69 -22.37
N GLU A 21 12.07 -0.99 -22.10
CA GLU A 21 12.06 0.33 -21.46
C GLU A 21 11.89 0.24 -19.92
N GLN A 22 11.35 -0.87 -19.40
CA GLN A 22 10.98 -1.00 -17.99
C GLN A 22 12.13 -0.75 -17.03
N THR A 23 13.35 -1.19 -17.34
CA THR A 23 14.54 -0.96 -16.50
C THR A 23 14.87 0.54 -16.37
N GLN A 24 14.75 1.29 -17.47
CA GLN A 24 15.01 2.74 -17.47
C GLN A 24 13.90 3.49 -16.75
N VAL A 25 12.63 3.13 -16.98
CA VAL A 25 11.46 3.71 -16.32
C VAL A 25 11.53 3.49 -14.81
N ARG A 26 11.85 2.27 -14.37
CA ARG A 26 12.04 1.89 -12.97
C ARG A 26 13.10 2.75 -12.28
N THR A 27 14.22 3.00 -12.96
CA THR A 27 15.29 3.86 -12.44
C THR A 27 14.80 5.29 -12.23
N HIS A 28 14.17 5.91 -13.25
CA HIS A 28 13.63 7.26 -13.16
C HIS A 28 12.52 7.36 -12.10
N LEU A 29 11.62 6.39 -12.05
CA LEU A 29 10.54 6.33 -11.07
C LEU A 29 11.10 6.31 -9.65
N SER A 30 12.17 5.55 -9.40
CA SER A 30 12.82 5.52 -8.08
C SER A 30 13.35 6.89 -7.62
N GLU A 31 13.72 7.77 -8.55
CA GLU A 31 14.31 9.07 -8.25
C GLU A 31 13.24 10.15 -8.05
N CYS A 32 12.18 10.11 -8.86
CA CYS A 32 11.13 11.12 -8.85
C CYS A 32 9.98 10.82 -7.90
N LEU A 33 9.69 9.53 -7.60
CA LEU A 33 8.63 9.13 -6.69
C LEU A 33 8.84 9.76 -5.30
N LYS A 34 7.76 10.29 -4.73
CA LYS A 34 7.76 10.88 -3.38
C LYS A 34 6.98 10.05 -2.39
N ALA A 35 5.78 9.62 -2.78
CA ALA A 35 4.93 8.77 -1.98
C ALA A 35 3.92 8.05 -2.87
N VAL A 36 3.37 6.95 -2.36
CA VAL A 36 2.19 6.29 -2.89
C VAL A 36 1.17 6.17 -1.76
N LEU A 37 -0.05 6.59 -2.03
CA LEU A 37 -1.19 6.46 -1.13
C LEU A 37 -2.20 5.56 -1.80
N THR A 38 -2.51 4.42 -1.17
CA THR A 38 -3.64 3.60 -1.58
C THR A 38 -4.71 3.66 -0.51
N GLN A 39 -5.97 3.64 -0.94
CA GLN A 39 -7.10 3.82 -0.05
C GLN A 39 -8.16 2.75 -0.28
N GLN A 40 -8.81 2.35 0.82
CA GLN A 40 -10.00 1.53 0.81
C GLN A 40 -11.06 2.21 1.68
N LEU A 41 -12.26 2.38 1.12
CA LEU A 41 -13.36 3.05 1.81
C LEU A 41 -14.21 2.00 2.51
N LEU A 42 -14.24 2.05 3.84
CA LEU A 42 -14.94 1.12 4.70
C LEU A 42 -16.21 1.75 5.26
N PRO A 43 -17.29 0.97 5.47
CA PRO A 43 -18.46 1.42 6.22
C PRO A 43 -18.03 2.00 7.58
N ALA A 44 -18.47 3.22 7.89
CA ALA A 44 -18.19 3.81 9.19
C ALA A 44 -19.02 3.12 10.29
N ALA A 45 -18.55 3.16 11.53
CA ALA A 45 -19.33 2.72 12.69
C ALA A 45 -20.55 3.64 12.96
N THR A 46 -20.59 4.81 12.33
CA THR A 46 -21.76 5.69 12.31
C THR A 46 -22.74 5.21 11.25
N GLU A 47 -24.05 5.28 11.52
CA GLU A 47 -25.12 4.83 10.60
C GLU A 47 -25.11 5.51 9.21
N GLN A 48 -24.29 6.54 9.01
CA GLN A 48 -24.11 7.22 7.74
C GLN A 48 -22.61 7.44 7.45
N GLY A 49 -22.18 7.07 6.24
CA GLY A 49 -20.88 7.43 5.69
C GLY A 49 -19.86 6.30 5.56
N ARG A 50 -18.66 6.67 5.13
CA ARG A 50 -17.50 5.78 4.99
C ARG A 50 -16.26 6.45 5.59
N VAL A 51 -15.32 5.63 6.05
CA VAL A 51 -14.00 6.09 6.47
C VAL A 51 -12.93 5.46 5.57
N ALA A 52 -11.88 6.21 5.26
CA ALA A 52 -10.78 5.72 4.45
C ALA A 52 -9.75 5.01 5.34
N ALA A 53 -9.54 3.72 5.10
CA ALA A 53 -8.30 3.04 5.44
C ALA A 53 -7.26 3.42 4.38
N MET A 54 -6.07 3.86 4.81
CA MET A 54 -5.03 4.30 3.89
C MET A 54 -3.75 3.51 4.12
N GLU A 55 -3.15 2.98 3.06
CA GLU A 55 -1.77 2.55 3.09
C GLU A 55 -0.87 3.67 2.56
N VAL A 56 0.25 3.88 3.25
CA VAL A 56 1.15 5.00 3.01
C VAL A 56 2.56 4.49 2.80
N LEU A 57 3.07 4.68 1.58
CA LEU A 57 4.45 4.47 1.21
C LEU A 57 5.12 5.83 0.98
N VAL A 58 6.27 6.06 1.61
CA VAL A 58 7.10 7.24 1.37
C VAL A 58 8.41 6.81 0.69
N ALA A 59 8.85 7.51 -0.34
CA ALA A 59 10.03 7.13 -1.14
C ALA A 59 11.35 7.40 -0.40
N THR A 60 11.61 6.63 0.66
CA THR A 60 12.89 6.60 1.38
C THR A 60 13.96 5.90 0.56
N ARG A 61 15.25 6.05 0.91
CA ARG A 61 16.36 5.37 0.22
C ARG A 61 16.15 3.86 0.08
N ALA A 62 15.58 3.21 1.09
CA ALA A 62 15.28 1.77 1.06
C ALA A 62 14.22 1.42 0.02
N ILE A 63 13.12 2.19 -0.04
CA ILE A 63 12.09 2.03 -1.08
C ILE A 63 12.66 2.29 -2.47
N GLN A 64 13.43 3.37 -2.64
CA GLN A 64 14.04 3.68 -3.93
C GLN A 64 14.97 2.57 -4.42
N ALA A 65 15.76 1.97 -3.52
CA ALA A 65 16.60 0.83 -3.84
C ALA A 65 15.76 -0.40 -4.25
N ALA A 66 14.72 -0.72 -3.46
CA ALA A 66 13.81 -1.82 -3.77
C ALA A 66 13.16 -1.67 -5.15
N ILE A 67 12.76 -0.45 -5.53
CA ILE A 67 12.21 -0.16 -6.85
C ILE A 67 13.26 -0.41 -7.93
N ARG A 68 14.47 0.17 -7.82
CA ARG A 68 15.54 0.03 -8.83
C ARG A 68 15.96 -1.40 -9.07
N GLU A 69 16.07 -2.19 -8.00
CA GLU A 69 16.55 -3.56 -8.03
C GLU A 69 15.44 -4.57 -8.39
N ALA A 70 14.24 -4.09 -8.73
CA ALA A 70 13.06 -4.92 -9.01
C ALA A 70 12.65 -5.83 -7.82
N ASN A 71 12.95 -5.40 -6.60
CA ASN A 71 12.62 -6.08 -5.35
C ASN A 71 11.34 -5.50 -4.71
N CYS A 72 10.33 -5.16 -5.52
CA CYS A 72 9.09 -4.53 -5.05
C CYS A 72 8.31 -5.40 -4.05
N HIS A 73 8.48 -6.72 -4.07
CA HIS A 73 7.92 -7.65 -3.08
C HIS A 73 8.40 -7.41 -1.64
N LEU A 74 9.54 -6.71 -1.43
CA LEU A 74 10.04 -6.35 -0.11
C LEU A 74 9.38 -5.08 0.46
N ILE A 75 8.71 -4.28 -0.38
CA ILE A 75 8.11 -3.00 -0.01
C ILE A 75 7.14 -3.12 1.19
N PRO A 76 6.24 -4.13 1.27
CA PRO A 76 5.34 -4.26 2.42
C PRO A 76 6.07 -4.35 3.77
N GLY A 77 7.20 -5.06 3.83
CA GLY A 77 8.04 -5.14 5.03
C GLY A 77 8.76 -3.83 5.35
N ILE A 78 9.11 -3.05 4.33
CA ILE A 78 9.69 -1.72 4.52
C ILE A 78 8.64 -0.74 5.06
N ILE A 79 7.40 -0.80 4.55
CA ILE A 79 6.28 0.02 5.03
C ILE A 79 5.97 -0.31 6.50
N SER A 80 5.91 -1.60 6.86
CA SER A 80 5.52 -2.03 8.22
C SER A 80 6.46 -1.52 9.31
N THR A 81 7.75 -1.36 8.98
CA THR A 81 8.79 -0.82 9.87
C THR A 81 9.02 0.70 9.70
N GLY A 82 8.30 1.32 8.77
CA GLY A 82 8.49 2.69 8.32
C GLY A 82 7.70 3.76 9.07
N ARG A 83 7.07 3.44 10.21
CA ARG A 83 6.19 4.37 10.96
C ARG A 83 6.83 5.73 11.27
N LYS A 84 8.15 5.77 11.53
CA LYS A 84 8.92 7.01 11.76
C LYS A 84 8.95 7.97 10.55
N TYR A 85 8.66 7.46 9.35
CA TYR A 85 8.54 8.23 8.12
C TYR A 85 7.08 8.53 7.76
N GLY A 86 6.12 8.23 8.65
CA GLY A 86 4.69 8.36 8.38
C GLY A 86 4.13 7.24 7.50
N MET A 87 4.85 6.13 7.34
CA MET A 87 4.34 4.97 6.62
C MET A 87 3.39 4.14 7.48
N GLN A 88 2.44 3.47 6.83
CA GLN A 88 1.55 2.50 7.45
C GLN A 88 1.07 1.50 6.40
N THR A 89 0.94 0.23 6.77
CA THR A 89 0.33 -0.78 5.89
C THR A 89 -1.19 -0.66 5.89
N MET A 90 -1.86 -1.23 4.89
CA MET A 90 -3.32 -1.28 4.87
C MET A 90 -3.87 -2.01 6.10
N GLU A 91 -3.25 -3.13 6.50
CA GLU A 91 -3.60 -3.86 7.72
C GLU A 91 -3.53 -2.97 8.97
N GLN A 92 -2.44 -2.22 9.13
CA GLN A 92 -2.27 -1.31 10.27
C GLN A 92 -3.37 -0.25 10.29
N ALA A 93 -3.70 0.32 9.12
CA ALA A 93 -4.75 1.33 9.02
C ALA A 93 -6.14 0.78 9.38
N ILE A 94 -6.48 -0.43 8.91
CA ILE A 94 -7.76 -1.09 9.24
C ILE A 94 -7.85 -1.36 10.73
N ARG A 95 -6.80 -1.95 11.32
CA ARG A 95 -6.75 -2.24 12.76
C ARG A 95 -6.87 -0.96 13.60
N GLU A 96 -6.18 0.12 13.21
CA GLU A 96 -6.28 1.41 13.89
C GLU A 96 -7.68 2.02 13.79
N LEU A 97 -8.38 1.89 12.65
CA LEU A 97 -9.77 2.35 12.53
C LEU A 97 -10.71 1.59 13.46
N ALA A 98 -10.56 0.27 13.58
CA ALA A 98 -11.37 -0.54 14.49
C ALA A 98 -11.09 -0.21 15.96
N LEU A 99 -9.80 -0.13 16.34
CA LEU A 99 -9.38 0.24 17.71
C LEU A 99 -9.91 1.61 18.13
N ASN A 100 -10.03 2.55 17.19
CA ASN A 100 -10.56 3.89 17.45
C ASN A 100 -12.09 3.98 17.29
N GLY A 101 -12.80 2.86 17.11
CA GLY A 101 -14.25 2.82 16.94
C GLY A 101 -14.76 3.54 15.69
N ARG A 102 -13.91 3.69 14.66
CA ARG A 102 -14.27 4.33 13.38
C ARG A 102 -14.98 3.38 12.43
N ILE A 103 -14.75 2.08 12.58
CA ILE A 103 -15.44 0.97 11.91
C ILE A 103 -15.82 -0.07 12.95
N PHE A 104 -16.83 -0.88 12.66
CA PHE A 104 -17.18 -2.03 13.50
C PHE A 104 -16.09 -3.12 13.41
N PRO A 105 -15.83 -3.88 14.49
CA PRO A 105 -14.86 -4.97 14.48
C PRO A 105 -15.10 -5.99 13.36
N GLU A 106 -16.37 -6.31 13.08
CA GLU A 106 -16.78 -7.26 12.04
C GLU A 106 -16.34 -6.78 10.65
N VAL A 107 -16.48 -5.48 10.37
CA VAL A 107 -16.00 -4.86 9.12
C VAL A 107 -14.48 -4.95 9.02
N ALA A 108 -13.76 -4.78 10.13
CA ALA A 108 -12.31 -4.93 10.15
C ALA A 108 -11.89 -6.37 9.85
N ASP A 109 -12.51 -7.36 10.51
CA ASP A 109 -12.17 -8.77 10.36
C ASP A 109 -12.43 -9.24 8.92
N GLU A 110 -13.61 -8.95 8.36
CA GLU A 110 -13.95 -9.26 6.95
C GLU A 110 -12.93 -8.63 5.98
N THR A 111 -12.61 -7.34 6.18
CA THR A 111 -11.67 -6.62 5.31
C THR A 111 -10.24 -7.19 5.41
N LEU A 112 -9.81 -7.60 6.60
CA LEU A 112 -8.47 -8.17 6.82
C LEU A 112 -8.35 -9.57 6.21
N GLU A 113 -9.41 -10.38 6.26
CA GLU A 113 -9.47 -11.67 5.57
C GLU A 113 -9.36 -11.49 4.05
N GLU A 114 -10.11 -10.55 3.47
CA GLU A 114 -10.01 -10.20 2.05
C GLU A 114 -8.60 -9.74 1.66
N LEU A 115 -7.97 -8.89 2.51
CA LEU A 115 -6.61 -8.40 2.29
C LEU A 115 -5.57 -9.52 2.33
N ALA A 116 -5.72 -10.48 3.26
CA ALA A 116 -4.83 -11.62 3.39
C ALA A 116 -4.89 -12.51 2.14
N LEU A 117 -6.11 -12.84 1.67
CA LEU A 117 -6.33 -13.62 0.44
C LEU A 117 -5.72 -12.95 -0.79
N ALA A 118 -5.82 -11.61 -0.87
CA ALA A 118 -5.26 -10.84 -1.98
C ALA A 118 -3.73 -10.72 -1.97
N THR A 119 -3.07 -11.03 -0.85
CA THR A 119 -1.60 -10.96 -0.72
C THR A 119 -0.94 -12.32 -0.98
N THR A 120 -1.68 -13.42 -0.83
CA THR A 120 -1.24 -14.80 -1.10
C THR A 120 -1.41 -15.26 -2.54
N ALA A 121 -2.09 -14.49 -3.38
CA ALA A 121 -2.40 -14.79 -4.78
C ALA A 121 -1.55 -13.96 -5.74
#